data_AF-A0A3D5AVK6-F1
#
_entry.id   AF-A0A3D5AVK6-F1
#
_cell.length_a   1.000
_cell.length_b   1.000
_cell.length_c   1.000
_cell.angle_alpha   90.00
_cell.angle_beta   90.00
_cell.angle_gamma   90.00
#
_symmetry.space_group_name_H-M   'P 1'
#
loop_
_entity.id
_entity.type
_entity.pdbx_description
1 polymer ?
#
loop_
_entity_poly.entity_id
_entity_poly.type
_entity_poly.pdbx_seq_one_letter_code
_entity_poly.pdbx_strand_id
1 'polypeptide(L)'
;DVALITDGRFSGGSHGFIIGHVVPEAQEGGPIALVRNGDIISIDAERNTLDVDLPETELSARRVSWTMPPYKAMRGTLYKFIKNVKNASEGCVTDE
;
A
#
# COMPACT_ATOMS: atom_id res chain seq x y z
N ASP A 1 18.47 -0.48 -13.38
CA ASP A 1 17.98 -1.09 -12.12
C ASP A 1 16.64 -0.52 -11.74
N VAL A 2 15.81 -1.30 -11.04
CA VAL A 2 14.43 -0.93 -10.66
C VAL A 2 14.15 -1.35 -9.21
N ALA A 3 13.27 -0.63 -8.54
CA ALA A 3 12.70 -1.01 -7.25
C ALA A 3 11.25 -1.49 -7.42
N LEU A 4 10.80 -2.40 -6.55
CA LEU A 4 9.44 -2.94 -6.53
C LEU A 4 8.80 -2.67 -5.18
N ILE A 5 7.60 -2.07 -5.19
CA ILE A 5 6.84 -1.71 -3.98
C ILE A 5 5.41 -2.23 -4.13
N THR A 6 4.85 -2.82 -3.07
CA THR A 6 3.46 -3.27 -3.04
C THR A 6 2.90 -3.27 -1.61
N ASP A 7 1.60 -3.03 -1.49
CA ASP A 7 0.80 -3.32 -0.29
C ASP A 7 0.51 -4.83 -0.11
N GLY A 8 0.70 -5.62 -1.17
CA GLY A 8 0.71 -7.08 -1.13
C GLY A 8 2.05 -7.67 -0.69
N ARG A 9 2.43 -8.80 -1.30
CA ARG A 9 3.67 -9.51 -1.01
C ARG A 9 4.37 -9.99 -2.28
N PHE A 10 5.69 -10.11 -2.22
CA PHE A 10 6.50 -10.73 -3.26
C PHE A 10 6.95 -12.14 -2.84
N SER A 11 7.34 -12.96 -3.82
CA SER A 11 7.99 -14.25 -3.60
C SER A 11 9.31 -14.27 -4.38
N GLY A 12 10.41 -14.59 -3.70
CA GLY A 12 11.76 -14.56 -4.27
C GLY A 12 12.42 -13.17 -4.21
N GLY A 13 13.75 -13.16 -4.20
CA GLY A 13 14.56 -11.94 -4.30
C GLY A 13 14.94 -11.68 -5.76
N SER A 14 14.87 -10.43 -6.18
CA SER A 14 15.45 -9.94 -7.44
C SER A 14 16.66 -9.06 -7.14
N HIS A 15 17.39 -8.62 -8.16
CA HIS A 15 18.46 -7.63 -7.99
C HIS A 15 17.81 -6.24 -7.82
N GLY A 16 17.69 -5.75 -6.58
CA GLY A 16 17.17 -4.41 -6.28
C GLY A 16 16.36 -4.34 -4.98
N PHE A 17 15.80 -3.16 -4.69
CA PHE A 17 14.90 -2.94 -3.56
C PHE A 17 13.54 -3.60 -3.82
N ILE A 18 13.09 -4.43 -2.87
CA ILE A 18 11.79 -5.10 -2.91
C ILE A 18 11.10 -4.85 -1.57
N ILE A 19 10.03 -4.06 -1.58
CA ILE A 19 9.27 -3.70 -0.39
C ILE A 19 7.84 -4.21 -0.55
N GLY A 20 7.42 -5.07 0.38
CA GLY A 20 6.04 -5.54 0.50
C GLY A 20 5.39 -5.02 1.79
N HIS A 21 4.12 -5.36 1.99
CA HIS A 21 3.36 -5.05 3.20
C HIS A 21 3.32 -3.54 3.53
N VAL A 22 3.30 -2.68 2.51
CA VAL A 22 3.11 -1.24 2.70
C VAL A 22 1.71 -1.00 3.28
N VAL A 23 1.66 -0.31 4.42
CA VAL A 23 0.42 0.04 5.13
C VAL A 23 0.30 1.56 5.34
N PRO A 24 -0.92 2.13 5.38
CA PRO A 24 -2.19 1.50 5.02
C PRO A 24 -2.23 1.08 3.54
N GLU A 25 -2.98 0.03 3.22
CA GLU A 25 -3.04 -0.52 1.84
C GLU A 25 -3.77 0.42 0.88
N ALA A 26 -3.64 0.19 -0.43
CA ALA A 26 -4.25 1.04 -1.43
C ALA A 26 -5.78 1.02 -1.39
N GLN A 27 -6.38 -0.14 -1.04
CA GLN A 27 -7.81 -0.31 -0.89
C GLN A 27 -8.38 0.58 0.23
N GLU A 28 -7.59 0.91 1.26
CA GLU A 28 -7.98 1.78 2.39
C GLU A 28 -7.60 3.26 2.20
N GLY A 29 -6.98 3.61 1.06
CA GLY A 29 -6.59 5.00 0.77
C GLY A 29 -5.32 5.44 1.46
N GLY A 30 -4.44 4.50 1.81
CA GLY A 30 -3.08 4.81 2.26
C GLY A 30 -2.28 5.58 1.20
N PRO A 31 -1.12 6.15 1.55
CA PRO A 31 -0.31 6.96 0.62
C PRO A 31 -0.01 6.27 -0.71
N ILE A 32 0.17 4.94 -0.71
CA ILE A 32 0.39 4.14 -1.93
C ILE A 32 -0.78 4.24 -2.93
N ALA A 33 -2.00 4.50 -2.48
CA ALA A 33 -3.17 4.72 -3.34
C ALA A 33 -3.14 6.05 -4.12
N LEU A 34 -2.32 7.00 -3.65
CA LEU A 34 -2.30 8.38 -4.12
C LEU A 34 -1.13 8.67 -5.08
N VAL A 35 -0.19 7.74 -5.17
CA VAL A 35 0.95 7.81 -6.09
C VAL A 35 0.45 7.77 -7.54
N ARG A 36 1.04 8.60 -8.38
CA ARG A 36 0.77 8.72 -9.82
C ARG A 36 2.06 8.52 -10.60
N ASN A 37 1.92 8.13 -11.86
CA ASN A 37 3.07 8.02 -12.76
C ASN A 37 3.85 9.33 -12.82
N GLY A 38 5.16 9.24 -12.61
CA GLY A 38 6.07 10.39 -12.61
C GLY A 38 6.36 10.97 -11.22
N ASP A 39 5.66 10.57 -10.17
CA ASP A 39 6.04 10.92 -8.80
C ASP A 39 7.41 10.30 -8.45
N ILE A 40 8.24 11.04 -7.71
CA ILE A 40 9.55 10.56 -7.27
C ILE A 40 9.39 9.84 -5.94
N ILE A 41 9.91 8.61 -5.87
CA ILE A 41 9.95 7.79 -4.66
C ILE A 41 11.38 7.66 -4.19
N SER A 42 11.63 8.00 -2.92
CA SER A 42 12.91 7.83 -2.26
C SER A 42 12.87 6.62 -1.33
N ILE A 43 13.88 5.75 -1.45
CA ILE A 43 14.04 4.57 -0.59
C ILE A 43 15.38 4.71 0.11
N ASP A 44 15.36 4.77 1.44
CA ASP A 44 16.55 4.82 2.27
C ASP A 44 16.52 3.67 3.29
N ALA A 45 17.34 2.64 3.04
CA ALA A 45 17.42 1.48 3.92
C ALA A 45 18.26 1.71 5.18
N GLU A 46 19.13 2.72 5.21
CA GLU A 46 19.89 3.05 6.42
C GLU A 46 19.00 3.81 7.41
N ARG A 47 18.18 4.73 6.89
CA ARG A 47 17.20 5.49 7.68
C ARG A 47 15.87 4.74 7.86
N ASN A 48 15.69 3.64 7.14
CA ASN A 48 14.46 2.84 7.08
C ASN A 48 13.23 3.69 6.71
N THR A 49 13.35 4.50 5.65
CA THR A 49 12.25 5.33 5.13
C THR A 49 11.89 4.99 3.69
N LEU A 50 10.60 5.18 3.40
CA LEU A 50 10.02 5.07 2.06
C LEU A 50 9.12 6.30 1.88
N ASP A 51 9.60 7.25 1.09
CA ASP A 51 8.97 8.57 0.96
C ASP A 51 8.57 8.83 -0.49
N VAL A 52 7.45 9.53 -0.67
CA VAL A 52 7.08 10.14 -1.95
C VAL A 52 7.40 11.62 -1.87
N ASP A 53 8.16 12.14 -2.85
CA ASP A 53 8.60 13.54 -2.91
C ASP A 53 7.45 14.42 -3.39
N LEU A 54 6.44 14.56 -2.54
CA LEU A 54 5.28 15.42 -2.73
C LEU A 54 5.05 16.23 -1.45
N PRO A 55 4.68 17.51 -1.58
CA PRO A 55 4.26 18.28 -0.43
C PRO A 55 2.96 17.71 0.15
N GLU A 56 2.79 17.83 1.47
CA GLU A 56 1.61 17.33 2.18
C GLU A 56 0.29 17.90 1.61
N THR A 57 0.33 19.13 1.08
CA THR A 57 -0.82 19.77 0.44
C THR A 57 -1.29 19.03 -0.81
N GLU A 58 -0.38 18.53 -1.63
CA GLU A 58 -0.69 17.74 -2.83
C GLU A 58 -1.23 16.36 -2.44
N LEU A 59 -0.59 15.67 -1.49
CA LEU A 59 -1.09 14.39 -0.98
C LEU A 59 -2.49 14.53 -0.37
N SER A 60 -2.73 15.60 0.39
CA SER A 60 -4.04 15.92 0.96
C SER A 60 -5.08 16.18 -0.12
N ALA A 61 -4.76 16.95 -1.16
CA ALA A 61 -5.67 17.21 -2.27
C ALA A 61 -6.02 15.92 -3.05
N ARG A 62 -5.03 15.05 -3.27
CA ARG A 62 -5.25 13.73 -3.89
C ARG A 62 -6.12 12.83 -3.00
N ARG A 63 -5.90 12.84 -1.69
CA ARG A 63 -6.68 12.09 -0.71
C ARG A 63 -8.15 12.50 -0.71
N VAL A 64 -8.45 13.80 -0.79
CA VAL A 64 -9.85 14.30 -0.88
C VAL A 64 -10.55 13.80 -2.15
N SER A 65 -9.80 13.67 -3.24
CA SER A 65 -10.33 13.18 -4.52
C SER A 65 -10.40 11.66 -4.60
N TRP A 66 -9.81 10.94 -3.64
CA TRP A 66 -9.75 9.49 -3.65
C TRP A 66 -11.08 8.89 -3.22
N THR A 67 -11.53 7.88 -3.95
CA THR A 67 -12.70 7.09 -3.60
C THR A 67 -12.30 5.63 -3.57
N MET A 68 -12.63 4.95 -2.49
CA MET A 68 -12.36 3.53 -2.34
C MET A 68 -12.93 2.73 -3.53
N PRO A 69 -12.12 1.94 -4.23
CA PRO A 69 -12.62 1.10 -5.31
C PRO A 69 -13.53 -0.01 -4.75
N PRO A 70 -14.50 -0.51 -5.54
CA PRO A 70 -15.37 -1.59 -5.09
C PRO A 70 -14.57 -2.87 -4.80
N TYR A 71 -15.00 -3.63 -3.79
CA TYR A 71 -14.41 -4.92 -3.50
C TYR A 71 -14.58 -5.88 -4.68
N LYS A 72 -13.53 -6.67 -4.94
CA LYS A 72 -13.53 -7.69 -6.00
C LYS A 72 -14.41 -8.90 -5.66
N ALA A 73 -14.75 -9.10 -4.39
CA ALA A 73 -15.64 -10.15 -3.92
C ALA A 73 -16.71 -9.57 -3.00
N MET A 74 -17.98 -9.90 -3.27
CA MET A 74 -19.16 -9.43 -2.52
C MET A 74 -19.90 -10.56 -1.78
N ARG A 75 -19.37 -11.80 -1.84
CA ARG A 75 -19.91 -12.98 -1.17
C ARG A 75 -18.82 -14.05 -0.98
N GLY A 76 -19.13 -15.09 -0.20
CA GLY A 76 -18.24 -16.22 0.03
C GLY A 76 -17.06 -15.91 0.96
N THR A 77 -16.08 -16.81 1.01
CA THR A 77 -14.97 -16.75 1.97
C THR A 77 -14.11 -15.49 1.82
N LEU A 78 -13.83 -15.05 0.59
CA LEU A 78 -13.05 -13.83 0.37
C LEU A 78 -13.76 -12.57 0.88
N TYR A 79 -15.08 -12.49 0.73
CA TYR A 79 -15.82 -11.36 1.30
C TYR A 79 -15.80 -11.40 2.82
N LYS A 80 -15.93 -12.58 3.45
CA LYS A 80 -15.76 -12.72 4.91
C LYS A 80 -14.37 -12.27 5.37
N PHE A 81 -13.32 -12.64 4.63
CA PHE A 81 -11.95 -12.22 4.91
C PHE A 81 -11.79 -10.69 4.81
N ILE A 82 -12.22 -10.08 3.69
CA ILE A 82 -12.20 -8.62 3.49
C ILE A 82 -12.89 -7.87 4.64
N LYS A 83 -13.98 -8.44 5.18
CA LYS A 83 -14.74 -7.82 6.26
C LYS A 83 -14.08 -7.92 7.64
N ASN A 84 -13.11 -8.80 7.83
CA ASN A 84 -12.57 -9.14 9.15
C ASN A 84 -11.06 -8.93 9.28
N VAL A 85 -10.31 -8.95 8.18
CA VAL A 85 -8.85 -8.91 8.22
C VAL A 85 -8.33 -7.56 8.75
N LYS A 86 -7.34 -7.60 9.64
CA LYS A 86 -6.53 -6.43 10.02
C LYS A 86 -5.45 -6.13 8.98
N ASN A 87 -4.80 -4.98 9.07
CA ASN A 87 -3.74 -4.65 8.11
C ASN A 87 -2.48 -5.52 8.31
N ALA A 88 -1.55 -5.44 7.37
CA ALA A 88 -0.33 -6.26 7.39
C ALA A 88 0.62 -5.98 8.58
N SER A 89 0.59 -4.77 9.15
CA SER A 89 1.39 -4.44 10.34
C SER A 89 0.86 -5.11 11.62
N GLU A 90 -0.41 -5.51 11.60
CA GLU A 90 -1.08 -6.30 12.66
C GLU A 90 -1.10 -7.81 12.33
N GLY A 91 -0.39 -8.24 11.28
CA GLY A 91 -0.26 -9.66 10.94
C GLY A 91 -1.46 -10.27 10.19
N CYS A 92 -2.37 -9.45 9.64
CA CYS A 92 -3.53 -9.92 8.87
C CYS A 92 -4.45 -10.89 9.65
N VAL A 93 -4.59 -10.71 10.97
CA VAL A 93 -5.50 -11.50 11.83
C VAL A 93 -6.96 -11.19 11.52
N THR A 94 -7.89 -12.08 11.88
CA THR A 94 -9.32 -11.99 11.46
C THR A 94 -10.34 -12.11 12.61
N ASP A 95 -9.88 -12.12 13.86
CA ASP A 95 -10.66 -12.47 15.04
C ASP A 95 -10.49 -11.49 16.23
N GLU A 96 -10.02 -10.27 15.96
CA GLU A 96 -9.83 -9.19 16.95
C GLU A 96 -10.85 -8.04 16.84
#